data_AF-A0A7C5TDE3-F1
#
_entry.id   AF-A0A7C5TDE3-F1
#
_cell.length_a   1.000
_cell.length_b   1.000
_cell.length_c   1.000
_cell.angle_alpha   90.00
_cell.angle_beta   90.00
_cell.angle_gamma   90.00
#
_symmetry.space_group_name_H-M   'P 1'
#
loop_
_entity.id
_entity.type
_entity.pdbx_description
1 polymer ?
#
loop_
_entity_poly.entity_id
_entity_poly.type
_entity_poly.pdbx_seq_one_letter_code
_entity_poly.pdbx_strand_id
1 'polypeptide(L)'
;MPQSVIEELMKGVGEDEFRRLVLALYDVLTGTYEGLYDLIKGFDEDLTRGVSVNVDEYYREAADIIRNMHVDTYYIITKLNEALSQHPELLKALPRTASTQSLDAVNKMFGAAAGVLFRLACGLEEPGRGALVLLAESYLDLAVNKPLDAIVLTLASIALAHGRGDVAEELLRRVGVDLEGIINFACGAVELAKFLEEHGIRSIPE
;
A
#
# COMPACT_ATOMS: atom_id res chain seq x y z
N MET A 1 17.66 -0.62 8.61
CA MET A 1 19.01 -1.25 8.51
C MET A 1 19.91 -0.61 9.56
N PRO A 2 20.77 -1.35 10.27
CA PRO A 2 21.66 -0.75 11.28
C PRO A 2 22.63 0.23 10.65
N GLN A 3 22.92 1.34 11.33
CA GLN A 3 23.82 2.40 10.87
C GLN A 3 25.24 1.88 10.56
N SER A 4 25.68 0.86 11.30
CA SER A 4 26.95 0.15 11.09
C SER A 4 27.02 -0.60 9.76
N VAL A 5 25.90 -1.13 9.25
CA VAL A 5 25.85 -1.83 7.96
C VAL A 5 25.94 -0.82 6.80
N ILE A 6 25.38 0.38 6.98
CA ILE A 6 25.52 1.49 6.02
C ILE A 6 26.99 1.94 5.93
N GLU A 7 27.64 2.12 7.08
CA GLU A 7 29.06 2.53 7.16
C GLU A 7 30.02 1.49 6.56
N GLU A 8 29.71 0.19 6.71
CA GLU A 8 30.54 -0.89 6.16
C GLU A 8 30.36 -1.04 4.64
N LEU A 9 29.13 -0.83 4.13
CA LEU A 9 28.84 -0.80 2.70
C LEU A 9 29.53 0.38 1.99
N MET A 10 29.69 1.50 2.68
CA MET A 10 30.34 2.71 2.15
C MET A 10 31.86 2.58 2.00
N LYS A 11 32.51 1.62 2.67
CA LYS A 11 33.99 1.49 2.65
C LYS A 11 34.56 0.71 1.45
N GLY A 12 33.74 0.01 0.67
CA GLY A 12 34.22 -1.00 -0.30
C GLY A 12 33.89 -0.81 -1.79
N VAL A 13 32.89 0.01 -2.16
CA VAL A 13 32.63 0.39 -3.56
C VAL A 13 33.41 1.67 -3.87
N GLY A 14 33.63 2.01 -5.15
CA GLY A 14 33.82 3.41 -5.51
C GLY A 14 32.71 4.26 -4.87
N GLU A 15 33.04 4.94 -3.77
CA GLU A 15 32.13 5.42 -2.71
C GLU A 15 31.00 6.30 -3.28
N ASP A 16 31.28 6.99 -4.38
CA ASP A 16 30.36 7.90 -5.05
C ASP A 16 29.24 7.20 -5.84
N GLU A 17 29.48 6.09 -6.52
CA GLU A 17 28.47 5.47 -7.41
C GLU A 17 27.40 4.72 -6.61
N PHE A 18 27.83 3.91 -5.63
CA PHE A 18 26.91 3.23 -4.72
C PHE A 18 26.08 4.22 -3.90
N ARG A 19 26.71 5.26 -3.36
CA ARG A 19 26.01 6.34 -2.64
C ARG A 19 24.98 7.04 -3.52
N ARG A 20 25.32 7.35 -4.77
CA ARG A 20 24.37 7.97 -5.72
C ARG A 20 23.17 7.07 -5.99
N LEU A 21 23.36 5.76 -6.15
CA LEU A 21 22.27 4.81 -6.39
C LEU A 21 21.35 4.66 -5.17
N VAL A 22 21.91 4.65 -3.96
CA VAL A 22 21.10 4.63 -2.72
C VAL A 22 20.30 5.91 -2.55
N LEU A 23 20.90 7.08 -2.83
CA LEU A 23 20.20 8.36 -2.81
C LEU A 23 19.10 8.41 -3.87
N ALA A 24 19.36 7.94 -5.09
CA ALA A 24 18.36 7.85 -6.14
C ALA A 24 17.17 6.96 -5.74
N LEU A 25 17.42 5.83 -5.07
CA LEU A 25 16.34 4.98 -4.56
C LEU A 25 15.50 5.72 -3.51
N TYR A 26 16.15 6.42 -2.60
CA TYR A 26 15.47 7.24 -1.59
C TYR A 26 14.62 8.35 -2.22
N ASP A 27 15.14 9.01 -3.26
CA ASP A 27 14.43 10.08 -3.98
C ASP A 27 13.19 9.52 -4.71
N VAL A 28 13.29 8.35 -5.34
CA VAL A 28 12.14 7.67 -5.98
C VAL A 28 11.06 7.34 -4.96
N LEU A 29 11.44 6.77 -3.80
CA LEU A 29 10.49 6.43 -2.75
C LEU A 29 9.81 7.67 -2.17
N THR A 30 10.58 8.72 -1.91
CA THR A 30 10.06 9.98 -1.36
C THR A 30 9.14 10.68 -2.37
N GLY A 31 9.57 10.79 -3.63
CA GLY A 31 8.75 11.38 -4.68
C GLY A 31 7.47 10.59 -4.97
N THR A 32 7.51 9.26 -4.84
CA THR A 32 6.29 8.43 -4.94
C THR A 32 5.33 8.72 -3.79
N TYR A 33 5.84 8.81 -2.56
CA TYR A 33 5.03 9.15 -1.39
C TYR A 33 4.39 10.53 -1.53
N GLU A 34 5.16 11.54 -1.94
CA GLU A 34 4.67 12.90 -2.19
C GLU A 34 3.59 12.91 -3.28
N GLY A 35 3.82 12.23 -4.41
CA GLY A 35 2.84 12.13 -5.48
C GLY A 35 1.53 11.47 -5.05
N LEU A 36 1.59 10.37 -4.28
CA LEU A 36 0.38 9.72 -3.75
C LEU A 36 -0.34 10.60 -2.73
N TYR A 37 0.39 11.32 -1.89
CA TYR A 37 -0.18 12.25 -0.93
C TYR A 37 -0.92 13.40 -1.63
N ASP A 38 -0.28 14.01 -2.63
CA ASP A 38 -0.86 15.11 -3.40
C ASP A 38 -2.08 14.66 -4.21
N LEU A 39 -2.04 13.46 -4.80
CA LEU A 39 -3.19 12.84 -5.47
C LEU A 39 -4.39 12.71 -4.52
N ILE A 40 -4.19 12.08 -3.36
CA ILE A 40 -5.26 11.85 -2.37
C ILE A 40 -5.80 13.17 -1.84
N LYS A 41 -4.91 14.11 -1.55
CA LYS A 41 -5.29 15.44 -1.06
C LYS A 41 -6.06 16.24 -2.10
N GLY A 42 -5.61 16.26 -3.35
CA GLY A 42 -6.31 16.93 -4.46
C GLY A 42 -7.71 16.36 -4.64
N PHE A 43 -7.84 15.03 -4.59
CA PHE A 43 -9.11 14.34 -4.68
C PHE A 43 -10.09 14.74 -3.56
N ASP A 44 -9.62 14.73 -2.31
CA ASP A 44 -10.41 15.15 -1.14
C ASP A 44 -10.84 16.62 -1.23
N GLU A 45 -9.95 17.50 -1.69
CA GLU A 45 -10.25 18.92 -1.92
C GLU A 45 -11.31 19.13 -3.00
N ASP A 46 -11.25 18.38 -4.10
CA ASP A 46 -12.23 18.48 -5.20
C ASP A 46 -13.61 17.98 -4.77
N LEU A 47 -13.67 16.88 -4.01
CA LEU A 47 -14.91 16.41 -3.39
C LEU A 47 -15.48 17.46 -2.44
N THR A 48 -14.64 18.04 -1.58
CA THR A 48 -15.04 19.08 -0.62
C THR A 48 -15.60 20.33 -1.30
N ARG A 49 -15.02 20.74 -2.43
CA ARG A 49 -15.50 21.87 -3.24
C ARG A 49 -16.81 21.58 -3.97
N GLY A 50 -17.23 20.31 -4.02
CA GLY A 50 -18.41 19.87 -4.76
C GLY A 50 -18.26 20.01 -6.28
N VAL A 51 -17.02 20.05 -6.78
CA VAL A 51 -16.77 20.10 -8.23
C VAL A 51 -16.98 18.71 -8.87
N SER A 52 -17.16 18.69 -10.18
CA SER A 52 -17.19 17.44 -10.93
C SER A 52 -15.82 16.77 -10.84
N VAL A 53 -15.77 15.56 -10.28
CA VAL A 53 -14.55 14.77 -10.18
C VAL A 53 -14.39 13.93 -11.44
N ASN A 54 -13.23 14.01 -12.07
CA ASN A 54 -12.90 13.23 -13.26
C ASN A 54 -12.19 11.93 -12.85
N VAL A 55 -12.95 10.85 -12.72
CA VAL A 55 -12.41 9.55 -12.25
C VAL A 55 -11.30 9.02 -13.16
N ASP A 56 -11.41 9.25 -14.48
CA ASP A 56 -10.41 8.80 -15.46
C ASP A 56 -9.05 9.48 -15.28
N GLU A 57 -9.06 10.72 -14.84
CA GLU A 57 -7.86 11.52 -14.58
C GLU A 57 -7.16 11.02 -13.31
N TYR A 58 -7.90 10.93 -12.20
CA TYR A 58 -7.35 10.41 -10.93
C TYR A 58 -6.86 8.97 -11.05
N TYR A 59 -7.58 8.11 -11.79
CA TYR A 59 -7.13 6.74 -12.06
C TYR A 59 -5.83 6.71 -12.86
N ARG A 60 -5.73 7.55 -13.91
CA ARG A 60 -4.53 7.62 -14.76
C ARG A 60 -3.34 8.16 -13.97
N GLU A 61 -3.54 9.18 -13.17
CA GLU A 61 -2.49 9.77 -12.33
C GLU A 61 -1.98 8.76 -11.30
N ALA A 62 -2.88 8.03 -10.61
CA ALA A 62 -2.51 6.93 -9.73
C ALA A 62 -1.67 5.86 -10.46
N ALA A 63 -2.12 5.45 -11.65
CA ALA A 63 -1.42 4.46 -12.46
C ALA A 63 -0.04 4.97 -12.93
N ASP A 64 0.07 6.24 -13.30
CA ASP A 64 1.32 6.86 -13.73
C ASP A 64 2.33 6.96 -12.57
N ILE A 65 1.90 7.36 -11.37
CA ILE A 65 2.75 7.40 -10.17
C ILE A 65 3.32 6.00 -9.86
N ILE A 66 2.46 4.98 -9.83
CA ILE A 66 2.87 3.59 -9.52
C ILE A 66 3.77 3.01 -10.62
N ARG A 67 3.45 3.28 -11.88
CA ARG A 67 4.28 2.84 -13.02
C ARG A 67 5.67 3.45 -12.95
N ASN A 68 5.76 4.76 -12.69
CA ASN A 68 7.04 5.46 -12.61
C ASN A 68 7.87 4.92 -11.44
N MET A 69 7.27 4.75 -10.25
CA MET A 69 7.92 4.10 -9.11
C MET A 69 8.50 2.73 -9.51
N HIS A 70 7.72 1.90 -10.20
CA HIS A 70 8.16 0.56 -10.58
C HIS A 70 9.33 0.59 -11.57
N VAL A 71 9.24 1.44 -12.60
CA VAL A 71 10.29 1.58 -13.62
C VAL A 71 11.59 2.10 -12.99
N ASP A 72 11.51 3.15 -12.18
CA ASP A 72 12.68 3.78 -11.58
C ASP A 72 13.33 2.86 -10.55
N THR A 73 12.51 2.21 -9.70
CA THR A 73 12.99 1.23 -8.72
C THR A 73 13.64 0.03 -9.40
N TYR A 74 13.04 -0.50 -10.48
CA TYR A 74 13.61 -1.61 -11.24
C TYR A 74 14.98 -1.23 -11.84
N TYR A 75 15.09 -0.05 -12.44
CA TYR A 75 16.35 0.45 -13.00
C TYR A 75 17.42 0.59 -11.91
N ILE A 76 17.09 1.22 -10.79
CA ILE A 76 18.04 1.46 -9.69
C ILE A 76 18.47 0.14 -9.04
N ILE A 77 17.55 -0.78 -8.78
CA ILE A 77 17.87 -2.11 -8.24
C ILE A 77 18.78 -2.88 -9.21
N THR A 78 18.52 -2.82 -10.51
CA THR A 78 19.38 -3.46 -11.52
C THR A 78 20.80 -2.89 -11.45
N LYS A 79 20.96 -1.56 -11.36
CA LYS A 79 22.26 -0.91 -11.21
C LYS A 79 22.95 -1.21 -9.89
N LEU A 80 22.20 -1.26 -8.79
CA LEU A 80 22.72 -1.70 -7.50
C LEU A 80 23.23 -3.14 -7.56
N ASN A 81 22.50 -4.05 -8.21
CA ASN A 81 22.91 -5.44 -8.37
C ASN A 81 24.17 -5.58 -9.25
N GLU A 82 24.27 -4.80 -10.33
CA GLU A 82 25.48 -4.73 -11.17
C GLU A 82 26.69 -4.24 -10.35
N ALA A 83 26.54 -3.14 -9.60
CA ALA A 83 27.61 -2.60 -8.76
C ALA A 83 28.02 -3.57 -7.64
N LEU A 84 27.06 -4.22 -6.96
CA LEU A 84 27.32 -5.22 -5.93
C LEU A 84 28.00 -6.49 -6.49
N SER A 85 27.69 -6.87 -7.72
CA SER A 85 28.33 -8.02 -8.38
C SER A 85 29.81 -7.78 -8.69
N GLN A 86 30.20 -6.52 -8.88
CA GLN A 86 31.60 -6.10 -9.04
C GLN A 86 32.38 -6.06 -7.70
N HIS A 87 31.66 -6.07 -6.58
CA HIS A 87 32.19 -5.96 -5.21
C HIS A 87 31.67 -7.07 -4.28
N PRO A 88 32.05 -8.34 -4.51
CA PRO A 88 31.50 -9.51 -3.80
C PRO A 88 31.76 -9.55 -2.29
N GLU A 89 32.72 -8.76 -1.79
CA GLU A 89 32.97 -8.51 -0.37
C GLU A 89 31.80 -7.82 0.34
N LEU A 90 31.01 -7.00 -0.37
CA LEU A 90 29.86 -6.28 0.20
C LEU A 90 28.64 -7.15 0.36
N LEU A 91 28.49 -8.17 -0.51
CA LEU A 91 27.48 -9.22 -0.35
C LEU A 91 27.65 -10.03 0.95
N LYS A 92 28.84 -9.98 1.58
CA LYS A 92 29.10 -10.59 2.89
C LYS A 92 28.68 -9.68 4.06
N ALA A 93 28.68 -8.37 3.86
CA ALA A 93 28.25 -7.37 4.85
C ALA A 93 26.71 -7.20 4.85
N LEU A 94 26.05 -7.50 3.72
CA LEU A 94 24.60 -7.47 3.63
C LEU A 94 23.98 -8.60 4.48
N PRO A 95 23.10 -8.29 5.45
CA PRO A 95 22.39 -9.31 6.19
C PRO A 95 21.49 -10.12 5.23
N ARG A 96 21.88 -11.37 4.97
CA ARG A 96 21.19 -12.33 4.08
C ARG A 96 19.73 -12.63 4.46
N THR A 97 19.27 -12.16 5.62
CA THR A 97 17.98 -12.46 6.24
C THR A 97 17.01 -11.26 6.27
N ALA A 98 17.43 -10.06 5.85
CA ALA A 98 16.65 -8.86 6.09
C ALA A 98 15.49 -8.63 5.10
N SER A 99 15.59 -9.10 3.84
CA SER A 99 14.62 -8.74 2.79
C SER A 99 13.27 -9.45 2.94
N THR A 100 13.28 -10.76 3.25
CA THR A 100 12.03 -11.54 3.36
C THR A 100 11.33 -11.32 4.70
N GLN A 101 12.08 -11.17 5.79
CA GLN A 101 11.49 -10.91 7.12
C GLN A 101 10.88 -9.51 7.23
N SER A 102 11.48 -8.50 6.59
CA SER A 102 10.93 -7.13 6.62
C SER A 102 9.67 -6.99 5.77
N LEU A 103 9.63 -7.59 4.58
CA LEU A 103 8.45 -7.56 3.72
C LEU A 103 7.27 -8.35 4.32
N ASP A 104 7.54 -9.54 4.88
CA ASP A 104 6.53 -10.33 5.60
C ASP A 104 5.96 -9.56 6.81
N ALA A 105 6.82 -8.88 7.57
CA ALA A 105 6.39 -8.04 8.70
C ALA A 105 5.51 -6.86 8.25
N VAL A 106 5.84 -6.21 7.13
CA VAL A 106 5.04 -5.12 6.56
C VAL A 106 3.69 -5.64 6.06
N ASN A 107 3.66 -6.75 5.33
CA ASN A 107 2.42 -7.35 4.84
C ASN A 107 1.52 -7.80 5.99
N LYS A 108 2.09 -8.38 7.05
CA LYS A 108 1.36 -8.70 8.29
C LYS A 108 0.80 -7.47 8.99
N MET A 109 1.54 -6.35 9.00
CA MET A 109 1.06 -5.09 9.55
C MET A 109 -0.16 -4.57 8.78
N PHE A 110 -0.11 -4.59 7.45
CA PHE A 110 -1.25 -4.20 6.61
C PHE A 110 -2.46 -5.11 6.85
N GLY A 111 -2.26 -6.43 6.87
CA GLY A 111 -3.34 -7.39 7.18
C GLY A 111 -3.95 -7.19 8.57
N ALA A 112 -3.13 -6.91 9.59
CA ALA A 112 -3.61 -6.62 10.94
C ALA A 112 -4.43 -5.32 10.99
N ALA A 113 -3.97 -4.26 10.31
CA ALA A 113 -4.70 -3.01 10.19
C ALA A 113 -6.05 -3.19 9.48
N ALA A 114 -6.07 -3.93 8.37
CA ALA A 114 -7.31 -4.29 7.67
C ALA A 114 -8.30 -5.02 8.60
N GLY A 115 -7.83 -6.01 9.37
CA GLY A 115 -8.66 -6.73 10.34
C GLY A 115 -9.30 -5.83 11.40
N VAL A 116 -8.57 -4.82 11.90
CA VAL A 116 -9.11 -3.81 12.82
C VAL A 116 -10.18 -2.96 12.12
N LEU A 117 -9.92 -2.50 10.91
CA LEU A 117 -10.85 -1.67 10.14
C LEU A 117 -12.15 -2.42 9.82
N PHE A 118 -12.10 -3.69 9.39
CA PHE A 118 -13.31 -4.50 9.17
C PHE A 118 -14.17 -4.63 10.43
N ARG A 119 -13.54 -4.90 11.58
CA ARG A 119 -14.27 -5.02 12.86
C ARG A 119 -14.99 -3.72 13.24
N LEU A 120 -14.34 -2.59 13.01
CA LEU A 120 -14.94 -1.27 13.23
C LEU A 120 -16.08 -1.01 12.23
N ALA A 121 -15.82 -1.23 10.93
CA ALA A 121 -16.77 -0.97 9.86
C ALA A 121 -18.10 -1.70 10.05
N CYS A 122 -18.05 -2.99 10.42
CA CYS A 122 -19.25 -3.81 10.60
C CYS A 122 -20.12 -3.42 11.80
N GLY A 123 -19.66 -2.50 12.65
CA GLY A 123 -20.46 -1.88 13.71
C GLY A 123 -21.13 -0.56 13.31
N LEU A 124 -20.89 -0.05 12.10
CA LEU A 124 -21.36 1.28 11.67
C LEU A 124 -22.57 1.19 10.74
N GLU A 125 -23.27 2.31 10.60
CA GLU A 125 -24.27 2.54 9.55
C GLU A 125 -23.61 3.09 8.27
N GLU A 126 -24.35 3.07 7.16
CA GLU A 126 -23.90 3.69 5.91
C GLU A 126 -23.92 5.24 6.00
N PRO A 127 -23.02 5.94 5.28
CA PRO A 127 -21.98 5.41 4.38
C PRO A 127 -20.68 5.00 5.10
N GLY A 128 -20.62 5.16 6.43
CA GLY A 128 -19.41 4.93 7.22
C GLY A 128 -18.92 3.47 7.17
N ARG A 129 -19.85 2.51 7.11
CA ARG A 129 -19.54 1.09 6.91
C ARG A 129 -18.85 0.86 5.57
N GLY A 130 -19.47 1.25 4.45
CA GLY A 130 -18.87 1.09 3.13
C GLY A 130 -17.51 1.79 3.01
N ALA A 131 -17.38 3.02 3.50
CA ALA A 131 -16.13 3.76 3.48
C ALA A 131 -14.99 3.01 4.20
N LEU A 132 -15.23 2.52 5.42
CA LEU A 132 -14.19 1.80 6.18
C LEU A 132 -13.92 0.39 5.65
N VAL A 133 -14.91 -0.29 5.06
CA VAL A 133 -14.68 -1.57 4.37
C VAL A 133 -13.75 -1.38 3.18
N LEU A 134 -13.95 -0.35 2.35
CA LEU A 134 -13.05 -0.07 1.23
C LEU A 134 -11.65 0.31 1.68
N LEU A 135 -11.53 1.06 2.78
CA LEU A 135 -10.22 1.33 3.38
C LEU A 135 -9.57 0.05 3.92
N ALA A 136 -10.32 -0.86 4.53
CA ALA A 136 -9.77 -2.14 4.97
C ALA A 136 -9.26 -2.98 3.80
N GLU A 137 -10.02 -3.04 2.70
CA GLU A 137 -9.61 -3.73 1.47
C GLU A 137 -8.38 -3.10 0.82
N SER A 138 -8.24 -1.77 0.85
CA SER A 138 -7.03 -1.14 0.32
C SER A 138 -5.77 -1.60 1.07
N TYR A 139 -5.86 -1.79 2.38
CA TYR A 139 -4.77 -2.36 3.17
C TYR A 139 -4.51 -3.83 2.82
N LEU A 140 -5.54 -4.63 2.53
CA LEU A 140 -5.34 -6.00 2.05
C LEU A 140 -4.64 -6.04 0.69
N ASP A 141 -5.05 -5.17 -0.24
CA ASP A 141 -4.41 -5.07 -1.55
C ASP A 141 -2.95 -4.64 -1.45
N LEU A 142 -2.59 -3.75 -0.52
CA LEU A 142 -1.19 -3.46 -0.20
C LEU A 142 -0.45 -4.70 0.32
N ALA A 143 -1.07 -5.49 1.21
CA ALA A 143 -0.46 -6.71 1.75
C ALA A 143 -0.18 -7.78 0.68
N VAL A 144 -0.94 -7.79 -0.42
CA VAL A 144 -0.75 -8.70 -1.56
C VAL A 144 -0.08 -8.04 -2.77
N ASN A 145 0.56 -6.88 -2.57
CA ASN A 145 1.33 -6.15 -3.58
C ASN A 145 0.50 -5.73 -4.82
N LYS A 146 -0.70 -5.22 -4.59
CA LYS A 146 -1.58 -4.58 -5.58
C LYS A 146 -1.75 -3.08 -5.29
N PRO A 147 -0.68 -2.27 -5.44
CA PRO A 147 -0.70 -0.87 -5.03
C PRO A 147 -1.72 -0.01 -5.80
N LEU A 148 -2.01 -0.33 -7.08
CA LEU A 148 -2.98 0.45 -7.86
C LEU A 148 -4.40 0.24 -7.34
N ASP A 149 -4.80 -1.01 -7.15
CA ASP A 149 -6.11 -1.37 -6.62
C ASP A 149 -6.30 -0.74 -5.23
N ALA A 150 -5.26 -0.80 -4.37
CA ALA A 150 -5.26 -0.16 -3.06
C ALA A 150 -5.50 1.37 -3.11
N ILE A 151 -4.83 2.08 -4.01
CA ILE A 151 -5.04 3.53 -4.16
C ILE A 151 -6.45 3.83 -4.66
N VAL A 152 -6.95 3.08 -5.65
CA VAL A 152 -8.31 3.25 -6.16
C VAL A 152 -9.36 3.01 -5.08
N LEU A 153 -9.18 1.96 -4.25
CA LEU A 153 -10.06 1.67 -3.11
C LEU A 153 -10.00 2.76 -2.04
N THR A 154 -8.81 3.35 -1.83
CA THR A 154 -8.65 4.49 -0.91
C THR A 154 -9.40 5.72 -1.41
N LEU A 155 -9.32 6.03 -2.71
CA LEU A 155 -10.10 7.12 -3.32
C LEU A 155 -11.61 6.83 -3.23
N ALA A 156 -12.03 5.59 -3.50
CA ALA A 156 -13.44 5.21 -3.39
C ALA A 156 -13.97 5.30 -1.94
N SER A 157 -13.15 4.93 -0.96
CA SER A 157 -13.44 5.11 0.47
C SER A 157 -13.68 6.59 0.82
N ILE A 158 -12.79 7.48 0.36
CA ILE A 158 -12.92 8.93 0.56
C ILE A 158 -14.19 9.46 -0.13
N ALA A 159 -14.46 9.05 -1.37
CA ALA A 159 -15.67 9.44 -2.09
C ALA A 159 -16.96 9.04 -1.34
N LEU A 160 -17.02 7.82 -0.79
CA LEU A 160 -18.14 7.39 0.05
C LEU A 160 -18.27 8.22 1.32
N ALA A 161 -17.15 8.54 1.99
CA ALA A 161 -17.16 9.38 3.18
C ALA A 161 -17.71 10.79 2.91
N HIS A 162 -17.52 11.30 1.69
CA HIS A 162 -18.12 12.55 1.19
C HIS A 162 -19.56 12.41 0.67
N GLY A 163 -20.15 11.21 0.74
CA GLY A 163 -21.50 10.94 0.21
C GLY A 163 -21.57 10.91 -1.32
N ARG A 164 -20.41 10.84 -2.01
CA ARG A 164 -20.29 10.78 -3.47
C ARG A 164 -20.27 9.33 -3.96
N GLY A 165 -21.40 8.66 -3.74
CA GLY A 165 -21.59 7.26 -4.14
C GLY A 165 -21.45 7.05 -5.66
N ASP A 166 -21.77 8.07 -6.46
CA ASP A 166 -21.57 8.08 -7.92
C ASP A 166 -20.09 7.93 -8.31
N VAL A 167 -19.22 8.71 -7.67
CA VAL A 167 -17.76 8.69 -7.89
C VAL A 167 -17.16 7.39 -7.36
N ALA A 168 -17.59 6.96 -6.16
CA ALA A 168 -17.14 5.70 -5.59
C ALA A 168 -17.48 4.51 -6.49
N GLU A 169 -18.71 4.42 -6.99
CA GLU A 169 -19.13 3.34 -7.89
C GLU A 169 -18.28 3.31 -9.17
N GLU A 170 -17.99 4.47 -9.76
CA GLU A 170 -17.15 4.56 -10.95
C GLU A 170 -15.71 4.11 -10.69
N LEU A 171 -15.14 4.46 -9.53
CA LEU A 171 -13.82 3.98 -9.09
C LEU A 171 -13.81 2.46 -8.90
N LEU A 172 -14.82 1.90 -8.23
CA LEU A 172 -14.91 0.45 -8.00
C LEU A 172 -15.01 -0.36 -9.29
N ARG A 173 -15.71 0.17 -10.30
CA ARG A 173 -15.75 -0.46 -11.64
C ARG A 173 -14.37 -0.56 -12.29
N ARG A 174 -13.44 0.36 -11.99
CA ARG A 174 -12.06 0.32 -12.53
C ARG A 174 -11.27 -0.89 -12.03
N VAL A 175 -11.56 -1.34 -10.82
CA VAL A 175 -10.86 -2.45 -10.16
C VAL A 175 -11.72 -3.71 -10.05
N GLY A 176 -12.91 -3.71 -10.66
CA GLY A 176 -13.79 -4.88 -10.71
C GLY A 176 -14.35 -5.28 -9.34
N VAL A 177 -14.55 -4.30 -8.45
CA VAL A 177 -15.00 -4.53 -7.07
C VAL A 177 -16.51 -4.30 -6.93
N ASP A 178 -17.17 -5.23 -6.25
CA ASP A 178 -18.56 -5.11 -5.81
C ASP A 178 -18.62 -4.77 -4.31
N LEU A 179 -19.00 -3.53 -3.99
CA LEU A 179 -19.04 -3.04 -2.60
C LEU A 179 -19.97 -3.86 -1.72
N GLU A 180 -21.17 -4.19 -2.21
CA GLU A 180 -22.16 -4.92 -1.41
C GLU A 180 -21.66 -6.34 -1.11
N GLY A 181 -21.10 -7.02 -2.12
CA GLY A 181 -20.45 -8.31 -1.96
C GLY A 181 -19.33 -8.30 -0.91
N ILE A 182 -18.45 -7.30 -0.95
CA ILE A 182 -17.36 -7.17 0.02
C ILE A 182 -17.91 -6.89 1.42
N ILE A 183 -18.85 -5.97 1.59
CA ILE A 183 -19.45 -5.67 2.90
C ILE A 183 -20.04 -6.93 3.52
N ASN A 184 -20.85 -7.67 2.74
CA ASN A 184 -21.50 -8.89 3.20
C ASN A 184 -20.47 -9.96 3.60
N PHE A 185 -19.43 -10.14 2.79
CA PHE A 185 -18.36 -11.09 3.09
C PHE A 185 -17.57 -10.70 4.34
N ALA A 186 -17.09 -9.45 4.39
CA ALA A 186 -16.30 -8.93 5.50
C ALA A 186 -17.04 -9.01 6.83
N CYS A 187 -18.31 -8.59 6.86
CA CYS A 187 -19.09 -8.62 8.09
C CYS A 187 -19.49 -10.04 8.51
N GLY A 188 -19.78 -10.93 7.55
CA GLY A 188 -19.94 -12.36 7.85
C GLY A 188 -18.66 -12.98 8.44
N ALA A 189 -17.48 -12.62 7.91
CA ALA A 189 -16.21 -13.09 8.44
C ALA A 189 -15.92 -12.54 9.85
N VAL A 190 -16.26 -11.27 10.11
CA VAL A 190 -16.15 -10.66 11.45
C VAL A 190 -17.08 -11.35 12.45
N GLU A 191 -18.32 -11.65 12.08
CA GLU A 191 -19.26 -12.38 12.93
C GLU A 191 -18.77 -13.79 13.24
N LEU A 192 -18.26 -14.52 12.23
CA LEU A 192 -17.65 -15.82 12.44
C LEU A 192 -16.44 -15.75 13.38
N ALA A 193 -15.58 -14.75 13.20
CA ALA A 193 -14.42 -14.55 14.06
C ALA A 193 -14.84 -14.29 15.53
N LYS A 194 -15.85 -13.45 15.76
CA LYS A 194 -16.41 -13.20 17.10
C LYS A 194 -16.97 -14.48 17.71
N PHE A 195 -17.73 -15.26 16.94
CA PHE A 195 -18.27 -16.55 17.39
C PHE A 195 -17.16 -17.51 17.82
N LEU A 196 -16.09 -17.63 17.03
CA LEU A 196 -14.93 -18.47 17.37
C LEU A 196 -14.21 -18.00 18.64
N GLU A 197 -14.03 -16.69 18.80
CA GLU A 197 -13.42 -16.07 19.99
C GLU A 197 -14.22 -16.37 21.27
N GLU A 198 -15.55 -16.30 21.19
CA GLU A 198 -16.47 -16.65 22.28
C GLU A 198 -16.35 -18.13 22.70
N HIS A 199 -15.98 -19.00 21.76
CA HIS A 199 -15.75 -20.43 22.00
C HIS A 199 -14.29 -20.77 22.31
N GLY A 200 -13.45 -19.76 22.59
CA GLY A 200 -12.06 -19.94 22.99
C GLY A 200 -11.08 -20.23 21.85
N ILE A 201 -11.53 -20.16 20.60
CA ILE A 201 -10.70 -20.35 19.41
C ILE A 201 -10.14 -18.99 18.99
N ARG A 202 -8.87 -18.72 19.35
CA ARG A 202 -8.20 -17.44 19.06
C ARG A 202 -7.28 -17.46 17.84
N SER A 203 -7.03 -18.64 17.29
CA SER A 203 -6.23 -18.85 16.08
C SER A 203 -6.59 -20.20 15.47
N ILE A 204 -6.73 -20.25 14.14
CA ILE A 204 -6.71 -21.52 13.41
C ILE A 204 -5.25 -21.98 13.38
N PRO A 205 -4.92 -23.21 13.83
CA PRO A 205 -3.55 -23.72 13.75
C PRO A 205 -3.03 -23.65 12.30
N GLU A 206 -1.77 -23.24 12.14
CA GLU A 206 -1.05 -23.24 10.85
C GLU A 206 -0.98 -24.64 10.21
#